data_AF-A0A935YCY4-F1
#
_entry.id   AF-A0A935YCY4-F1
#
_cell.length_a   1.000
_cell.length_b   1.000
_cell.length_c   1.000
_cell.angle_alpha   90.00
_cell.angle_beta   90.00
_cell.angle_gamma   90.00
#
_symmetry.space_group_name_H-M   'P 1'
#
loop_
_entity.id
_entity.type
_entity.pdbx_description
1 polymer ?
#
loop_
_entity_poly.entity_id
_entity_poly.type
_entity_poly.pdbx_seq_one_letter_code
_entity_poly.pdbx_strand_id
1 'polypeptide(L)'
;MTTETDTTISRLQDEIRRSPHCAQVTLKARAGVEAPQARRPELDHVQRILEALAGSLAASYRRFAAALDIQLSEVEIRIEAGLDLNGLAAASDSVRPGLSSLRAEARISSSADIYALERLRITVERRDPVLDLFRNATPTRLEISINLRDNNSLAA
;
A
#
# COMPACT_ATOMS: atom_id res chain seq x y z
N MET A 1 -25.91 1.00 -26.26
CA MET A 1 -24.86 1.76 -25.55
C MET A 1 -23.87 0.75 -25.00
N THR A 2 -22.74 0.60 -25.68
CA THR A 2 -21.74 -0.44 -25.47
C THR A 2 -20.88 -0.14 -24.24
N THR A 3 -20.85 -1.08 -23.31
CA THR A 3 -19.91 -1.12 -22.18
C THR A 3 -18.53 -1.52 -22.69
N GLU A 4 -17.72 -0.53 -23.04
CA GLU A 4 -16.33 -0.66 -23.51
C GLU A 4 -15.32 -0.35 -22.38
N THR A 5 -15.72 -0.60 -21.15
CA THR A 5 -14.86 -0.67 -19.96
C THR A 5 -14.85 -2.17 -19.64
N ASP A 6 -13.76 -2.93 -19.79
CA ASP A 6 -12.63 -2.85 -18.87
C ASP A 6 -11.45 -3.77 -19.29
N THR A 7 -11.29 -4.06 -20.58
CA THR A 7 -10.30 -5.06 -21.04
C THR A 7 -8.86 -4.64 -20.75
N THR A 8 -8.60 -3.34 -20.69
CA THR A 8 -7.30 -2.75 -20.38
C THR A 8 -6.95 -2.88 -18.90
N ILE A 9 -7.92 -2.69 -17.99
CA ILE A 9 -7.69 -2.86 -16.55
C ILE A 9 -7.52 -4.34 -16.22
N SER A 10 -8.33 -5.23 -16.79
CA SER A 10 -8.14 -6.68 -16.59
C SER A 10 -6.78 -7.17 -17.12
N ARG A 11 -6.30 -6.63 -18.26
CA ARG A 11 -4.94 -6.94 -18.76
C ARG A 11 -3.84 -6.43 -17.83
N LEU A 12 -3.97 -5.21 -17.32
CA LEU A 12 -3.02 -4.63 -16.36
C LEU A 12 -3.00 -5.43 -15.04
N GLN A 13 -4.16 -5.82 -14.54
CA GLN A 13 -4.30 -6.68 -13.35
C GLN A 13 -3.63 -8.04 -13.58
N ASP A 14 -3.83 -8.64 -14.75
CA ASP A 14 -3.21 -9.91 -15.13
C ASP A 14 -1.68 -9.80 -15.33
N GLU A 15 -1.17 -8.71 -15.90
CA GLU A 15 0.27 -8.46 -16.04
C GLU A 15 0.96 -8.25 -14.69
N ILE A 16 0.32 -7.49 -13.80
CA ILE A 16 0.81 -7.29 -12.43
C ILE A 16 0.84 -8.64 -11.68
N ARG A 17 -0.14 -9.50 -11.92
CA ARG A 17 -0.21 -10.84 -11.31
C ARG A 17 0.80 -11.83 -11.89
N ARG A 18 1.11 -11.72 -13.18
CA ARG A 18 2.04 -12.62 -13.90
C ARG A 18 3.52 -12.23 -13.75
N SER A 19 3.82 -10.99 -13.39
CA SER A 19 5.19 -10.50 -13.19
C SER A 19 5.43 -10.00 -11.75
N PRO A 20 5.61 -10.90 -10.77
CA PRO A 20 5.90 -10.55 -9.37
C PRO A 20 7.26 -9.82 -9.20
N HIS A 21 8.10 -9.77 -10.24
CA HIS A 21 9.38 -9.07 -10.24
C HIS A 21 9.26 -7.53 -10.26
N CYS A 22 8.08 -6.94 -10.49
CA CYS A 22 7.94 -5.48 -10.64
C CYS A 22 7.61 -4.73 -9.33
N ALA A 23 7.54 -5.42 -8.19
CA ALA A 23 7.34 -4.80 -6.89
C ALA A 23 8.20 -5.48 -5.83
N GLN A 24 9.20 -4.78 -5.30
CA GLN A 24 9.99 -5.25 -4.15
C GLN A 24 9.54 -4.53 -2.90
N VAL A 25 9.00 -5.27 -1.93
CA VAL A 25 8.56 -4.71 -0.64
C VAL A 25 9.48 -5.20 0.46
N THR A 26 10.01 -4.27 1.26
CA THR A 26 10.79 -4.56 2.46
C THR A 26 10.14 -3.87 3.66
N LEU A 27 9.52 -4.65 4.53
CA LEU A 27 8.99 -4.20 5.81
C LEU A 27 10.00 -4.47 6.92
N LYS A 28 10.49 -3.42 7.58
CA LYS A 28 11.37 -3.51 8.76
C LYS A 28 10.52 -3.31 10.02
N ALA A 29 10.26 -4.41 10.74
CA ALA A 29 9.61 -4.37 12.04
C ALA A 29 10.66 -4.32 13.16
N ARG A 30 10.54 -3.35 14.06
CA ARG A 30 11.32 -3.29 15.31
C ARG A 30 10.40 -3.63 16.48
N ALA A 31 10.84 -4.52 17.36
CA ALA A 31 10.22 -4.78 18.65
C ALA A 31 11.18 -4.36 19.76
N GLY A 32 10.67 -3.81 20.87
CA GLY A 32 11.42 -3.63 22.11
C GLY A 32 11.16 -4.82 23.03
N VAL A 33 12.25 -5.44 23.53
CA VAL A 33 12.25 -6.68 24.32
C VAL A 33 11.74 -7.90 23.53
N GLU A 34 12.42 -9.03 23.69
CA GLU A 34 12.15 -10.30 23.01
C GLU A 34 10.69 -10.78 23.25
N ALA A 35 9.77 -10.31 22.43
CA ALA A 35 8.43 -10.86 22.35
C ALA A 35 8.50 -12.18 21.57
N PRO A 36 7.85 -13.26 22.03
CA PRO A 36 7.80 -14.53 21.32
C PRO A 36 7.38 -14.33 19.86
N GLN A 37 8.01 -15.09 18.95
CA GLN A 37 7.78 -15.10 17.50
C GLN A 37 6.39 -15.67 17.12
N ALA A 38 5.34 -15.24 17.82
CA ALA A 38 3.97 -15.54 17.43
C ALA A 38 3.68 -14.88 16.08
N ARG A 39 2.96 -15.60 15.22
CA ARG A 39 2.44 -15.07 13.96
C ARG A 39 1.56 -13.85 14.28
N ARG A 40 1.96 -12.68 13.80
CA ARG A 40 1.24 -11.41 13.95
C ARG A 40 0.46 -11.15 12.65
N PRO A 41 -0.81 -11.56 12.54
CA PRO A 41 -1.59 -11.34 11.31
C PRO A 41 -1.70 -9.85 10.95
N GLU A 42 -1.55 -8.94 11.91
CA GLU A 42 -1.49 -7.50 11.69
C GLU A 42 -0.30 -7.11 10.80
N LEU A 43 0.86 -7.78 10.96
CA LEU A 43 2.02 -7.58 10.09
C LEU A 43 1.74 -8.04 8.66
N ASP A 44 1.08 -9.19 8.49
CA ASP A 44 0.69 -9.72 7.18
C ASP A 44 -0.25 -8.72 6.47
N HIS A 45 -1.17 -8.09 7.19
CA HIS A 45 -2.06 -7.06 6.62
C HIS A 45 -1.31 -5.79 6.23
N VAL A 46 -0.36 -5.32 7.05
CA VAL A 46 0.50 -4.18 6.70
C VAL A 46 1.31 -4.49 5.44
N GLN A 47 1.90 -5.68 5.35
CA GLN A 47 2.65 -6.12 4.18
C GLN A 47 1.78 -6.10 2.91
N ARG A 48 0.55 -6.64 2.96
CA ARG A 48 -0.39 -6.61 1.83
C ARG A 48 -0.78 -5.19 1.41
N ILE A 49 -0.93 -4.28 2.37
CA ILE A 49 -1.22 -2.87 2.09
C ILE A 49 -0.03 -2.21 1.37
N LEU A 50 1.21 -2.53 1.75
CA LEU A 50 2.41 -2.06 1.05
C LEU A 50 2.52 -2.66 -0.36
N GLU A 51 2.19 -3.93 -0.54
CA GLU A 51 2.11 -4.57 -1.86
C GLU A 51 1.06 -3.89 -2.76
N ALA A 52 -0.10 -3.54 -2.19
CA ALA A 52 -1.13 -2.78 -2.91
C ALA A 52 -0.65 -1.38 -3.31
N LEU A 53 0.10 -0.68 -2.45
CA LEU A 53 0.74 0.59 -2.80
C LEU A 53 1.72 0.43 -3.95
N ALA A 54 2.57 -0.60 -3.93
CA ALA A 54 3.53 -0.85 -5.01
C ALA A 54 2.81 -1.08 -6.36
N GLY A 55 1.78 -1.92 -6.35
CA GLY A 55 0.96 -2.18 -7.52
C GLY A 55 0.24 -0.94 -8.05
N SER A 56 -0.32 -0.12 -7.16
CA SER A 56 -0.98 1.14 -7.53
C SER A 56 0.00 2.10 -8.20
N LEU A 57 1.17 2.31 -7.61
CA LEU A 57 2.19 3.20 -8.17
C LEU A 57 2.63 2.70 -9.55
N ALA A 58 2.90 1.41 -9.72
CA ALA A 58 3.27 0.83 -11.01
C ALA A 58 2.20 1.05 -12.08
N ALA A 59 0.93 0.82 -11.73
CA ALA A 59 -0.21 1.07 -12.62
C ALA A 59 -0.35 2.57 -12.96
N SER A 60 -0.19 3.45 -11.97
CA SER A 60 -0.24 4.91 -12.16
C SER A 60 0.87 5.41 -13.09
N TYR A 61 2.11 4.91 -12.93
CA TYR A 61 3.21 5.25 -13.84
C TYR A 61 2.88 4.83 -15.29
N ARG A 62 2.43 3.60 -15.52
CA ARG A 62 2.04 3.13 -16.87
C ARG A 62 0.91 3.97 -17.46
N ARG A 63 -0.13 4.23 -16.65
CA ARG A 63 -1.31 5.01 -17.08
C ARG A 63 -0.95 6.43 -17.47
N PHE A 64 -0.19 7.13 -16.63
CA PHE A 64 0.16 8.52 -16.89
C PHE A 64 1.25 8.66 -17.96
N ALA A 65 2.13 7.67 -18.10
CA ALA A 65 3.08 7.65 -19.20
C ALA A 65 2.35 7.53 -20.55
N ALA A 66 1.37 6.63 -20.66
CA ALA A 66 0.52 6.52 -21.85
C ALA A 66 -0.23 7.84 -22.15
N ALA A 67 -0.76 8.50 -21.13
CA ALA A 67 -1.46 9.78 -21.29
C ALA A 67 -0.53 10.96 -21.68
N LEU A 68 0.77 10.86 -21.40
CA LEU A 68 1.78 11.87 -21.72
C LEU A 68 2.63 11.50 -22.95
N ASP A 69 2.29 10.42 -23.65
CA ASP A 69 3.04 9.86 -24.77
C ASP A 69 4.52 9.52 -24.43
N ILE A 70 4.74 9.04 -23.21
CA ILE A 70 6.05 8.61 -22.71
C ILE A 70 6.15 7.09 -22.83
N GLN A 71 7.14 6.60 -23.58
CA GLN A 71 7.38 5.15 -23.68
C GLN A 71 8.18 4.64 -22.49
N LEU A 72 7.59 3.73 -21.72
CA LEU A 72 8.27 3.02 -20.64
C LEU A 72 8.48 1.56 -21.04
N SER A 73 9.72 1.09 -20.99
CA SER A 73 10.07 -0.31 -21.24
C SER A 73 9.94 -1.16 -19.97
N GLU A 74 10.20 -0.55 -18.81
CA GLU A 74 10.15 -1.23 -17.51
C GLU A 74 9.72 -0.25 -16.42
N VAL A 75 8.93 -0.74 -15.47
CA VAL A 75 8.55 -0.04 -14.24
C VAL A 75 8.64 -1.03 -13.09
N GLU A 76 9.60 -0.80 -12.19
CA GLU A 76 9.76 -1.52 -10.93
C GLU A 76 9.55 -0.54 -9.78
N ILE A 77 8.73 -0.92 -8.79
CA ILE A 77 8.50 -0.12 -7.59
C ILE A 77 9.12 -0.82 -6.39
N ARG A 78 9.95 -0.09 -5.64
CA ARG A 78 10.52 -0.55 -4.38
C ARG A 78 9.93 0.20 -3.22
N ILE A 79 9.47 -0.51 -2.21
CA ILE A 79 8.89 0.07 -1.00
C ILE A 79 9.68 -0.40 0.21
N GLU A 80 10.15 0.56 0.99
CA GLU A 80 10.71 0.34 2.31
C GLU A 80 9.83 1.02 3.35
N ALA A 81 9.43 0.28 4.38
CA ALA A 81 8.61 0.82 5.46
C ALA A 81 9.14 0.39 6.83
N GLY A 82 9.07 1.31 7.79
CA GLY A 82 9.37 1.06 9.19
C GLY A 82 8.09 0.87 10.01
N LEU A 83 8.07 -0.11 10.91
CA LEU A 83 6.98 -0.31 11.87
C LEU A 83 7.56 -0.63 13.25
N ASP A 84 7.07 0.06 14.28
CA ASP A 84 7.43 -0.20 15.67
C ASP A 84 6.30 -0.96 16.37
N LEU A 85 6.58 -2.22 16.74
CA LEU A 85 5.60 -3.12 17.33
C LEU A 85 5.25 -2.76 18.79
N ASN A 86 6.04 -1.90 19.43
CA ASN A 86 5.74 -1.44 20.78
C ASN A 86 4.45 -0.59 20.82
N GLY A 87 4.19 0.17 19.75
CA GLY A 87 2.93 0.89 19.58
C GLY A 87 1.74 -0.04 19.37
N LEU A 88 1.92 -1.14 18.63
CA LEU A 88 0.89 -2.16 18.43
C LEU A 88 0.54 -2.91 19.72
N ALA A 89 1.54 -3.19 20.55
CA ALA A 89 1.36 -3.90 21.81
C ALA A 89 0.77 -3.03 22.94
N ALA A 90 0.49 -1.74 22.67
CA ALA A 90 0.15 -0.73 23.68
C ALA A 90 1.15 -0.70 24.86
N ALA A 91 2.39 -1.12 24.61
CA ALA A 91 3.46 -1.13 25.61
C ALA A 91 4.01 0.29 25.85
N SER A 92 3.72 1.22 24.94
CA SER A 92 4.08 2.62 25.05
C SER A 92 3.10 3.51 24.28
N ASP A 93 2.42 4.41 24.99
CA ASP A 93 1.49 5.38 24.40
C ASP A 93 2.18 6.46 23.55
N SER A 94 3.50 6.57 23.62
CA SER A 94 4.28 7.54 22.83
C SER A 94 4.65 7.04 21.43
N VAL A 95 4.42 5.75 21.14
CA VAL A 95 4.75 5.13 19.85
C VAL A 95 3.48 4.90 19.05
N ARG A 96 3.36 5.52 17.87
CA ARG A 96 2.21 5.27 17.00
C ARG A 96 2.19 3.80 16.54
N PRO A 97 1.02 3.15 16.48
CA PRO A 97 0.91 1.75 16.03
C PRO A 97 1.05 1.57 14.52
N GLY A 98 1.04 2.66 13.74
CA GLY A 98 1.19 2.64 12.28
C GLY A 98 2.65 2.78 11.81
N LEU A 99 2.85 2.85 10.50
CA LEU A 99 4.19 2.97 9.89
C LEU A 99 4.95 4.20 10.39
N SER A 100 6.17 4.04 10.89
CA SER A 100 7.01 5.17 11.32
C SER A 100 7.70 5.89 10.16
N SER A 101 7.95 5.16 9.07
CA SER A 101 8.53 5.70 7.84
C SER A 101 8.06 4.89 6.63
N LEU A 102 8.05 5.55 5.47
CA LEU A 102 7.73 4.95 4.19
C LEU A 102 8.57 5.63 3.10
N ARG A 103 9.32 4.86 2.32
CA ARG A 103 10.06 5.30 1.14
C ARG A 103 9.63 4.45 -0.04
N ALA A 104 9.15 5.09 -1.10
CA ALA A 104 8.88 4.47 -2.39
C ALA A 104 9.91 4.95 -3.42
N GLU A 105 10.48 4.03 -4.19
CA GLU A 105 11.42 4.29 -5.27
C GLU A 105 10.88 3.67 -6.56
N ALA A 106 10.68 4.49 -7.58
CA ALA A 106 10.31 4.02 -8.91
C ALA A 106 11.58 3.89 -9.77
N ARG A 107 11.84 2.69 -10.26
CA ARG A 107 12.92 2.39 -11.22
C ARG A 107 12.29 2.20 -12.58
N ILE A 108 12.68 3.07 -13.50
CA ILE A 108 12.03 3.20 -14.80
C ILE A 108 13.09 3.15 -15.88
N SER A 109 12.85 2.30 -16.89
CA SER A 109 13.64 2.25 -18.12
C SER A 109 12.83 2.92 -19.23
N SER A 110 13.37 3.97 -19.84
CA SER A 110 12.70 4.77 -20.88
C SER A 110 13.72 5.47 -21.79
N SER A 111 13.32 5.74 -23.04
CA SER A 111 14.05 6.59 -23.98
C SER A 111 13.69 8.08 -23.88
N ALA A 112 12.70 8.43 -23.06
CA ALA A 112 12.27 9.80 -22.85
C ALA A 112 13.33 10.61 -22.08
N ASP A 113 13.31 11.93 -22.28
CA ASP A 113 14.21 12.82 -21.55
C ASP A 113 13.84 12.94 -20.07
N ILE A 114 14.81 13.43 -19.27
CA ILE A 114 14.67 13.51 -17.82
C ILE A 114 13.55 14.48 -17.39
N TYR A 115 13.26 15.52 -18.16
CA TYR A 115 12.19 16.47 -17.82
C TYR A 115 10.81 15.85 -18.02
N ALA A 116 10.63 15.05 -19.07
CA ALA A 116 9.42 14.26 -19.28
C ALA A 116 9.20 13.23 -18.16
N LEU A 117 10.25 12.52 -17.76
CA LEU A 117 10.19 11.55 -16.65
C LEU A 117 9.91 12.21 -15.30
N GLU A 118 10.49 13.38 -15.04
CA GLU A 118 10.21 14.12 -13.80
C GLU A 118 8.78 14.67 -13.78
N ARG A 119 8.27 15.15 -14.93
CA ARG A 119 6.86 15.53 -15.07
C ARG A 119 5.92 14.35 -14.81
N LEU A 120 6.29 13.15 -15.29
CA LEU A 120 5.57 11.92 -15.01
C LEU A 120 5.57 11.59 -13.52
N ARG A 121 6.74 11.63 -12.86
CA ARG A 121 6.89 11.41 -11.40
C ARG A 121 5.97 12.33 -10.60
N ILE A 122 6.01 13.63 -10.87
CA ILE A 122 5.17 14.64 -10.21
C ILE A 122 3.67 14.36 -10.46
N THR A 123 3.32 13.94 -11.67
CA THR A 123 1.92 13.63 -12.01
C THR A 123 1.40 12.42 -11.24
N VAL A 124 2.18 11.34 -11.17
CA VAL A 124 1.87 10.15 -10.36
C VAL A 124 1.74 10.53 -8.89
N GLU A 125 2.74 11.24 -8.37
CA GLU A 125 2.80 11.65 -6.97
C GLU A 125 1.56 12.45 -6.53
N ARG A 126 1.03 13.30 -7.40
CA ARG A 126 -0.13 14.15 -7.09
C ARG A 126 -1.48 13.47 -7.29
N ARG A 127 -1.54 12.35 -8.00
CA ARG A 127 -2.81 11.78 -8.48
C ARG A 127 -3.01 10.31 -8.15
N ASP A 128 -2.01 9.61 -7.63
CA ASP A 128 -2.17 8.22 -7.20
C ASP A 128 -3.05 8.18 -5.92
N PRO A 129 -4.22 7.54 -5.97
CA PRO A 129 -5.16 7.54 -4.86
C PRO A 129 -4.68 6.69 -3.69
N VAL A 130 -3.85 5.67 -3.92
CA VAL A 130 -3.37 4.80 -2.84
C VAL A 130 -2.24 5.51 -2.10
N LEU A 131 -1.33 6.19 -2.80
CA LEU A 131 -0.30 7.04 -2.20
C LEU A 131 -0.91 8.15 -1.33
N ASP A 132 -2.05 8.71 -1.74
CA ASP A 132 -2.80 9.69 -0.95
C ASP A 132 -3.18 9.15 0.44
N LEU A 133 -3.64 7.89 0.52
CA LEU A 133 -3.98 7.24 1.80
C LEU A 133 -2.82 7.18 2.81
N PHE A 134 -1.57 7.19 2.32
CA PHE A 134 -0.38 7.19 3.19
C PHE A 134 0.11 8.59 3.53
N ARG A 135 -0.19 9.58 2.68
CA ARG A 135 0.26 10.97 2.87
C ARG A 135 -0.68 11.78 3.74
N ASN A 136 -1.97 11.45 3.69
CA ASN A 136 -3.02 12.25 4.30
C ASN A 136 -3.79 11.42 5.32
N ALA A 137 -3.98 11.98 6.51
CA ALA A 137 -4.85 11.37 7.52
C ALA A 137 -6.30 11.45 7.05
N THR A 138 -6.91 10.30 6.78
CA THR A 138 -8.35 10.22 6.50
C THR A 138 -9.11 10.30 7.83
N PRO A 139 -10.08 11.22 8.00
CA PRO A 139 -10.93 11.25 9.19
C PRO A 139 -11.71 9.93 9.32
N THR A 140 -11.50 9.21 10.40
CA THR A 140 -12.15 7.91 10.65
C THR A 140 -12.85 7.91 12.00
N ARG A 141 -13.96 7.18 12.09
CA ARG A 141 -14.69 6.90 13.32
C ARG A 141 -14.89 5.39 13.44
N LEU A 142 -14.55 4.85 14.59
CA LEU A 142 -14.85 3.47 14.95
C LEU A 142 -16.09 3.46 15.84
N GLU A 143 -17.10 2.70 15.44
CA GLU A 143 -18.33 2.51 16.21
C GLU A 143 -18.48 1.02 16.56
N ILE A 144 -18.97 0.73 17.75
CA ILE A 144 -19.21 -0.64 18.22
C ILE A 144 -20.72 -0.83 18.36
N SER A 145 -21.25 -1.86 17.73
CA SER A 145 -22.62 -2.34 17.96
C SER A 145 -22.57 -3.64 18.73
N ILE A 146 -23.16 -3.68 19.92
CA ILE A 146 -23.11 -4.83 20.83
C ILE A 146 -24.50 -5.46 20.90
N ASN A 147 -24.60 -6.73 20.52
CA ASN A 147 -25.75 -7.57 20.82
C ASN A 147 -25.39 -8.48 21.99
N LEU A 148 -25.81 -8.11 23.20
CA LEU A 148 -25.66 -8.96 24.37
C LEU A 148 -26.73 -10.06 24.32
N ARG A 149 -26.32 -11.32 24.42
CA ARG A 149 -27.25 -12.42 24.70
C ARG A 149 -27.50 -12.45 26.21
N ASP A 150 -28.76 -12.31 26.62
CA ASP A 150 -29.17 -12.52 28.00
C ASP A 150 -28.94 -13.98 28.37
N ASN A 151 -27.88 -14.27 29.14
CA ASN A 151 -27.74 -15.55 29.82
C ASN A 151 -28.58 -15.50 31.10
N ASN A 152 -29.91 -15.49 30.96
CA ASN A 152 -30.80 -15.68 32.10
C ASN A 152 -30.95 -17.19 32.37
N SER A 153 -29.89 -17.80 32.93
CA SER A 153 -30.01 -19.11 33.58
C SER A 153 -30.59 -18.87 34.97
N LEU A 154 -31.93 -18.84 35.01
CA LEU A 154 -32.70 -18.87 36.24
C LEU A 154 -32.23 -20.01 37.13
N ALA A 155 -31.95 -19.67 38.38
CA ALA A 155 -32.09 -20.57 39.51
C ALA A 155 -33.45 -21.28 39.40
N ALA A 156 -33.41 -22.61 39.31
CA ALA A 156 -34.51 -23.51 39.60
C ALA A 156 -33.93 -24.79 40.18
#